data_AF-A0A5B1QMB2-F1
#
_entry.id   AF-A0A5B1QMB2-F1
#
_cell.length_a   1.000
_cell.length_b   1.000
_cell.length_c   1.000
_cell.angle_alpha   90.00
_cell.angle_beta   90.00
_cell.angle_gamma   90.00
#
_symmetry.space_group_name_H-M   'P 1'
#
loop_
_entity.id
_entity.type
_entity.pdbx_description
1 polymer ?
#
loop_
_entity_poly.entity_id
_entity_poly.type
_entity_poly.pdbx_seq_one_letter_code
_entity_poly.pdbx_strand_id
1 'polypeptide(L)'
;MRGFLEDGLRQNHAAGVEYIGNALTIIESGRRTWSNVPKSRRGAIFEWTFWAGVKALFLEIFQHAYSSSPGLDSPYPLETLLEHAEELLKNKGPGPSGEIDPGFLLSFTVYPRSKAFAMKGYYHNQMARIGHGGSADAIVDHLKKAAKYYVKAADCLPPDDESHAWFIWCALEAFWRHGAPLKTTLPLMARIREAIPLFKPIWEHSSSAEGHKALQTALWFEEDMRKGLQEGKFTEDNPIVPEPFSRFEKGW
;
A
#
# COMPACT_ATOMS: atom_id res chain seq x y z
N MET A 1 6.57 -10.16 -18.31
CA MET A 1 7.84 -9.38 -18.35
C MET A 1 7.70 -8.09 -19.15
N ARG A 2 7.17 -8.08 -20.39
CA ARG A 2 7.02 -6.83 -21.17
C ARG A 2 6.22 -5.73 -20.43
N GLY A 3 5.10 -6.06 -19.80
CA GLY A 3 4.33 -5.07 -19.03
C GLY A 3 5.12 -4.39 -17.90
N PHE A 4 5.95 -5.15 -17.17
CA PHE A 4 6.83 -4.59 -16.13
C PHE A 4 7.90 -3.65 -16.71
N LEU A 5 8.46 -3.98 -17.87
CA LEU A 5 9.48 -3.14 -18.53
C LEU A 5 8.87 -1.86 -19.10
N GLU A 6 7.65 -1.94 -19.65
CA GLU A 6 6.93 -0.75 -20.11
C GLU A 6 6.62 0.19 -18.93
N ASP A 7 6.10 -0.35 -17.82
CA ASP A 7 5.77 0.44 -16.64
C ASP A 7 7.02 1.03 -15.96
N GLY A 8 7.97 0.18 -15.56
CA GLY A 8 9.10 0.61 -14.73
C GLY A 8 10.19 1.35 -15.51
N LEU A 9 10.65 0.79 -16.64
CA LEU A 9 11.80 1.35 -17.37
C LEU A 9 11.39 2.44 -18.36
N ARG A 10 10.24 2.27 -19.02
CA ARG A 10 9.77 3.21 -20.06
C ARG A 10 8.74 4.21 -19.56
N GLN A 11 8.26 4.05 -18.32
CA GLN A 11 7.19 4.88 -17.73
C GLN A 11 5.93 4.93 -18.62
N ASN A 12 5.71 3.85 -19.39
CA ASN A 12 4.57 3.66 -20.25
C ASN A 12 3.53 2.82 -19.51
N HIS A 13 2.95 3.42 -18.47
CA HIS A 13 2.01 2.77 -17.57
C HIS A 13 0.79 2.21 -18.30
N ALA A 14 0.33 2.89 -19.36
CA ALA A 14 -0.79 2.44 -20.20
C ALA A 14 -0.52 1.06 -20.83
N ALA A 15 0.62 0.92 -21.51
CA ALA A 15 1.02 -0.37 -22.07
C ALA A 15 1.29 -1.41 -20.97
N GLY A 16 1.84 -0.97 -19.82
CA GLY A 16 2.02 -1.82 -18.64
C GLY A 16 0.71 -2.46 -18.18
N VAL A 17 -0.33 -1.64 -17.98
CA VAL A 17 -1.69 -2.07 -17.60
C VAL A 17 -2.25 -3.05 -18.63
N GLU A 18 -2.15 -2.73 -19.92
CA GLU A 18 -2.65 -3.59 -20.99
C GLU A 18 -1.96 -4.96 -20.99
N TYR A 19 -0.62 -5.00 -20.98
CA TYR A 19 0.12 -6.26 -21.05
C TYR A 19 -0.12 -7.16 -19.84
N ILE A 20 -0.14 -6.59 -18.62
CA ILE A 20 -0.38 -7.40 -17.41
C ILE A 20 -1.87 -7.76 -17.28
N GLY A 21 -2.80 -6.87 -17.67
CA GLY A 21 -4.23 -7.16 -17.70
C GLY A 21 -4.57 -8.31 -18.66
N ASN A 22 -3.96 -8.34 -19.85
CA ASN A 22 -4.10 -9.45 -20.79
C ASN A 22 -3.54 -10.76 -20.22
N ALA A 23 -2.38 -10.71 -19.54
CA ALA A 23 -1.83 -11.89 -18.88
C ALA A 23 -2.75 -12.41 -17.76
N LEU A 24 -3.32 -11.52 -16.93
CA LEU A 24 -4.27 -11.89 -15.90
C LEU A 24 -5.52 -12.57 -16.47
N THR A 25 -6.09 -12.01 -17.55
CA THR A 25 -7.27 -12.59 -18.22
C THR A 25 -7.01 -14.04 -18.64
N ILE A 26 -5.84 -14.32 -19.23
CA ILE A 26 -5.45 -15.68 -19.64
C ILE A 26 -5.30 -16.60 -18.42
N ILE A 27 -4.62 -16.13 -17.37
CA ILE A 27 -4.40 -16.91 -16.15
C ILE A 27 -5.74 -17.25 -15.48
N GLU A 28 -6.63 -16.28 -15.32
CA GLU A 28 -7.94 -16.47 -14.70
C GLU A 28 -8.83 -17.41 -15.50
N SER A 29 -8.83 -17.28 -16.83
CA SER A 29 -9.56 -18.18 -17.72
C SER A 29 -9.01 -19.61 -17.62
N GLY A 30 -7.70 -19.78 -17.68
CA GLY A 30 -7.06 -21.10 -17.58
C GLY A 30 -7.31 -21.78 -16.23
N ARG A 31 -7.32 -21.03 -15.12
CA ARG A 31 -7.67 -21.53 -13.79
C ARG A 31 -9.09 -22.08 -13.72
N ARG A 32 -10.05 -21.39 -14.34
CA ARG A 32 -11.46 -21.82 -14.35
C ARG A 32 -11.62 -23.06 -15.23
N THR A 33 -11.08 -23.01 -16.46
CA THR A 33 -11.17 -24.09 -17.46
C THR A 33 -10.49 -25.38 -16.99
N TRP A 34 -9.33 -25.27 -16.34
CA TRP A 34 -8.52 -26.42 -15.92
C TRP A 34 -8.50 -26.64 -14.40
N SER A 35 -9.58 -26.24 -13.73
CA SER A 35 -9.74 -26.36 -12.27
C SER A 35 -9.55 -27.79 -11.75
N ASN A 36 -9.97 -28.79 -12.52
CA ASN A 36 -9.86 -30.22 -12.17
C ASN A 36 -8.63 -30.92 -12.79
N VAL A 37 -7.76 -30.18 -13.47
CA VAL A 37 -6.57 -30.76 -14.11
C VAL A 37 -5.39 -30.72 -13.12
N PRO A 38 -4.65 -31.84 -12.93
CA PRO A 38 -3.48 -31.84 -12.05
C PRO A 38 -2.43 -30.79 -12.45
N LYS A 39 -1.77 -30.19 -11.45
CA LYS A 39 -0.71 -29.18 -11.62
C LYS A 39 0.35 -29.60 -12.65
N SER A 40 0.77 -30.86 -12.63
CA SER A 40 1.78 -31.41 -13.55
C SER A 40 1.40 -31.32 -15.03
N ARG A 41 0.11 -31.20 -15.34
CA ARG A 41 -0.40 -31.07 -16.71
C ARG A 41 -0.84 -29.65 -17.06
N ARG A 42 -1.53 -28.95 -16.15
CA ARG A 42 -1.97 -27.56 -16.42
C ARG A 42 -0.83 -26.55 -16.29
N GLY A 43 0.19 -26.85 -15.50
CA GLY A 43 1.34 -25.99 -15.29
C GLY A 43 1.18 -25.02 -14.12
N ALA A 44 2.31 -24.55 -13.61
CA ALA A 44 2.39 -23.70 -12.42
C ALA A 44 1.77 -22.31 -12.60
N ILE A 45 1.64 -21.81 -13.83
CA ILE A 45 1.09 -20.48 -14.13
C ILE A 45 -0.38 -20.33 -13.75
N PHE A 46 -1.11 -21.45 -13.61
CA PHE A 46 -2.49 -21.44 -13.15
C PHE A 46 -2.60 -21.71 -11.64
N GLU A 47 -1.50 -21.82 -10.90
CA GLU A 47 -1.54 -21.93 -9.45
C GLU A 47 -1.93 -20.60 -8.79
N TRP A 48 -2.56 -20.68 -7.61
CA TRP A 48 -2.99 -19.50 -6.86
C TRP A 48 -1.86 -18.51 -6.60
N THR A 49 -0.69 -19.01 -6.22
CA THR A 49 0.49 -18.19 -5.95
C THR A 49 0.92 -17.38 -7.17
N PHE A 50 0.91 -17.98 -8.37
CA PHE A 50 1.27 -17.28 -9.60
C PHE A 50 0.24 -16.19 -9.94
N TRP A 51 -1.05 -16.51 -9.88
CA TRP A 51 -2.11 -15.52 -10.07
C TRP A 51 -2.00 -14.37 -9.07
N ALA A 52 -1.81 -14.66 -7.78
CA ALA A 52 -1.69 -13.65 -6.73
C ALA A 52 -0.50 -12.71 -6.99
N GLY A 53 0.65 -13.25 -7.40
CA GLY A 53 1.82 -12.45 -7.78
C GLY A 53 1.56 -11.53 -8.98
N VAL A 54 0.95 -12.06 -10.06
CA VAL A 54 0.62 -11.24 -11.24
C VAL A 54 -0.46 -10.20 -10.91
N LYS A 55 -1.44 -10.53 -10.06
CA LYS A 55 -2.49 -9.61 -9.59
C LYS A 55 -1.90 -8.47 -8.77
N ALA A 56 -0.96 -8.77 -7.88
CA ALA A 56 -0.25 -7.76 -7.10
C ALA A 56 0.59 -6.83 -7.97
N LEU A 57 1.21 -7.36 -9.03
CA LEU A 57 1.92 -6.54 -10.02
C LEU A 57 0.97 -5.65 -10.81
N PHE A 58 -0.19 -6.16 -11.21
CA PHE A 58 -1.21 -5.36 -11.88
C PHE A 58 -1.66 -4.19 -11.02
N LEU A 59 -1.92 -4.42 -9.73
CA LEU A 59 -2.32 -3.37 -8.79
C LEU A 59 -1.31 -2.22 -8.72
N GLU A 60 -0.02 -2.54 -8.66
CA GLU A 60 1.07 -1.55 -8.63
C GLU A 60 1.14 -0.74 -9.93
N ILE A 61 1.14 -1.41 -11.08
CA ILE A 61 1.17 -0.75 -12.39
C ILE A 61 -0.08 0.12 -12.60
N PHE A 62 -1.25 -0.35 -12.16
CA PHE A 62 -2.49 0.41 -12.26
C PHE A 62 -2.46 1.65 -11.34
N GLN A 63 -1.89 1.53 -10.14
CA GLN A 63 -1.65 2.67 -9.26
C GLN A 63 -0.73 3.70 -9.90
N HIS A 64 0.35 3.27 -10.58
CA HIS A 64 1.23 4.18 -11.32
C HIS A 64 0.46 4.89 -12.44
N ALA A 65 -0.30 4.15 -13.24
CA ALA A 65 -1.10 4.68 -14.33
C ALA A 65 -2.11 5.74 -13.86
N TYR A 66 -2.83 5.47 -12.76
CA TYR A 66 -3.71 6.46 -12.14
C TYR A 66 -2.92 7.67 -11.62
N SER A 67 -1.77 7.46 -10.95
CA SER A 67 -0.97 8.55 -10.40
C SER A 67 -0.43 9.51 -11.48
N SER A 68 -0.20 9.02 -12.70
CA SER A 68 0.20 9.84 -13.84
C SER A 68 -0.94 10.65 -14.46
N SER A 69 -2.20 10.32 -14.15
CA SER A 69 -3.39 11.04 -14.64
C SER A 69 -4.53 10.92 -13.62
N PRO A 70 -4.39 11.54 -12.43
CA PRO A 70 -5.33 11.35 -11.32
C PRO A 70 -6.61 12.17 -11.53
N GLY A 71 -7.67 11.79 -10.82
CA GLY A 71 -8.96 12.49 -10.82
C GLY A 71 -10.13 11.61 -11.25
N LEU A 72 -11.34 12.18 -11.21
CA LEU A 72 -12.58 11.47 -11.54
C LEU A 72 -12.65 11.05 -13.02
N ASP A 73 -12.00 11.82 -13.90
CA ASP A 73 -11.95 11.55 -15.33
C ASP A 73 -10.72 10.71 -15.73
N SER A 74 -10.04 10.11 -14.75
CA SER A 74 -8.88 9.25 -15.04
C SER A 74 -9.30 8.04 -15.89
N PRO A 75 -8.54 7.68 -16.93
CA PRO A 75 -8.76 6.44 -17.68
C PRO A 75 -8.47 5.18 -16.85
N TYR A 76 -7.97 5.35 -15.61
CA TYR A 76 -7.67 4.27 -14.67
C TYR A 76 -8.52 4.43 -13.40
N PRO A 77 -9.83 4.13 -13.41
CA PRO A 77 -10.71 4.38 -12.28
C PRO A 77 -10.23 3.73 -10.99
N LEU A 78 -10.31 4.48 -9.88
CA LEU A 78 -9.92 4.01 -8.55
C LEU A 78 -10.73 2.79 -8.11
N GLU A 79 -11.99 2.69 -8.55
CA GLU A 79 -12.89 1.57 -8.29
C GLU A 79 -12.30 0.25 -8.81
N THR A 80 -11.71 0.25 -10.01
CA THR A 80 -11.04 -0.94 -10.58
C THR A 80 -9.90 -1.42 -9.69
N LEU A 81 -9.12 -0.50 -9.13
CA LEU A 81 -8.02 -0.80 -8.22
C LEU A 81 -8.54 -1.38 -6.89
N LEU A 82 -9.65 -0.83 -6.36
CA LEU A 82 -10.32 -1.36 -5.17
C LEU A 82 -10.86 -2.78 -5.40
N GLU A 83 -11.57 -3.00 -6.50
CA GLU A 83 -12.18 -4.30 -6.83
C GLU A 83 -11.13 -5.41 -6.92
N HIS A 84 -10.02 -5.17 -7.63
CA HIS A 84 -8.94 -6.15 -7.74
C HIS A 84 -8.22 -6.40 -6.41
N ALA A 85 -8.06 -5.37 -5.56
CA ALA A 85 -7.51 -5.54 -4.22
C ALA A 85 -8.43 -6.39 -3.34
N GLU A 86 -9.75 -6.18 -3.41
CA GLU A 86 -10.72 -6.97 -2.67
C GLU A 86 -10.80 -8.42 -3.14
N GLU A 87 -10.72 -8.64 -4.45
CA GLU A 87 -10.65 -9.98 -5.02
C GLU A 87 -9.42 -10.74 -4.52
N LEU A 88 -8.25 -10.10 -4.52
CA LEU A 88 -7.00 -10.69 -4.03
C LEU A 88 -7.07 -11.04 -2.54
N LEU A 89 -7.73 -10.21 -1.72
CA LEU A 89 -7.92 -10.48 -0.28
C LEU A 89 -8.97 -11.56 0.01
N LYS A 90 -10.02 -11.65 -0.82
CA LYS A 90 -11.08 -12.64 -0.68
C LYS A 90 -10.60 -14.03 -1.07
N ASN A 91 -9.83 -14.14 -2.15
CA ASN A 91 -9.33 -15.39 -2.66
C ASN A 91 -8.07 -15.80 -1.87
N LYS A 92 -8.26 -16.33 -0.67
CA LYS A 92 -7.19 -17.01 0.06
C LYS A 92 -7.03 -18.37 -0.62
N GLY A 93 -5.99 -18.54 -1.42
CA GLY A 93 -5.70 -19.82 -2.05
C GLY A 93 -5.57 -20.95 -1.03
N PRO A 94 -5.29 -22.19 -1.45
CA PRO A 94 -5.21 -23.35 -0.54
C PRO A 94 -4.13 -23.26 0.55
N GLY A 95 -3.43 -22.12 0.67
CA GLY A 95 -2.25 -21.96 1.49
C GLY A 95 -1.10 -22.77 0.87
N PRO A 96 0.14 -22.31 1.00
CA PRO A 96 1.25 -23.19 0.75
C PRO A 96 1.23 -24.35 1.78
N SER A 97 1.52 -25.58 1.35
CA SER A 97 1.52 -26.78 2.20
C SER A 97 2.95 -27.31 2.39
N GLY A 98 3.31 -27.71 3.61
CA GLY A 98 4.63 -28.27 3.94
C GLY A 98 5.62 -27.21 4.44
N GLU A 99 6.91 -27.56 4.44
CA GLU A 99 8.00 -26.62 4.71
C GLU A 99 8.18 -25.70 3.51
N ILE A 100 8.04 -24.39 3.73
CA ILE A 100 7.99 -23.40 2.66
C ILE A 100 9.16 -22.46 2.83
N ASP A 101 9.90 -22.31 1.74
CA ASP A 101 10.93 -21.29 1.62
C ASP A 101 10.37 -19.90 2.00
N PRO A 102 11.00 -19.18 2.96
CA PRO A 102 10.54 -17.86 3.37
C PRO A 102 10.41 -16.88 2.20
N GLY A 103 11.32 -16.93 1.21
CA GLY A 103 11.25 -16.09 0.02
C GLY A 103 10.00 -16.34 -0.82
N PHE A 104 9.64 -17.61 -1.00
CA PHE A 104 8.41 -18.01 -1.67
C PHE A 104 7.15 -17.56 -0.91
N LEU A 105 7.13 -17.74 0.41
CA LEU A 105 6.02 -17.28 1.26
C LEU A 105 5.84 -15.76 1.15
N LEU A 106 6.94 -15.01 1.26
CA LEU A 106 6.94 -13.56 1.16
C LEU A 106 6.42 -13.10 -0.21
N SER A 107 7.02 -13.62 -1.28
CA SER A 107 6.73 -13.21 -2.67
C SER A 107 5.31 -13.49 -3.12
N PHE A 108 4.73 -14.62 -2.70
CA PHE A 108 3.46 -15.09 -3.27
C PHE A 108 2.28 -15.10 -2.29
N THR A 109 2.51 -14.78 -1.02
CA THR A 109 1.43 -14.69 -0.02
C THR A 109 1.46 -13.37 0.73
N VAL A 110 2.62 -12.99 1.29
CA VAL A 110 2.72 -11.81 2.15
C VAL A 110 2.67 -10.51 1.35
N TYR A 111 3.56 -10.35 0.36
CA TYR A 111 3.60 -9.14 -0.46
C TYR A 111 2.32 -8.91 -1.25
N PRO A 112 1.70 -9.90 -1.93
CA PRO A 112 0.42 -9.69 -2.59
C PRO A 112 -0.68 -9.21 -1.64
N ARG A 113 -0.74 -9.77 -0.42
CA ARG A 113 -1.71 -9.37 0.60
C ARG A 113 -1.46 -7.96 1.11
N SER A 114 -0.19 -7.63 1.41
CA SER A 114 0.20 -6.28 1.84
C SER A 114 -0.15 -5.25 0.76
N LYS A 115 0.23 -5.51 -0.49
CA LYS A 115 -0.10 -4.65 -1.65
C LYS A 115 -1.60 -4.47 -1.80
N ALA A 116 -2.41 -5.51 -1.67
CA ALA A 116 -3.86 -5.38 -1.72
C ALA A 116 -4.40 -4.45 -0.61
N PHE A 117 -3.94 -4.59 0.63
CA PHE A 117 -4.32 -3.67 1.69
C PHE A 117 -3.84 -2.23 1.41
N ALA A 118 -2.61 -2.06 0.93
CA ALA A 118 -2.08 -0.75 0.56
C ALA A 118 -2.94 -0.10 -0.55
N MET A 119 -3.41 -0.87 -1.53
CA MET A 119 -4.31 -0.37 -2.58
C MET A 119 -5.67 0.08 -2.05
N LYS A 120 -6.24 -0.63 -1.06
CA LYS A 120 -7.44 -0.14 -0.36
C LYS A 120 -7.17 1.16 0.40
N GLY A 121 -5.98 1.25 1.01
CA GLY A 121 -5.50 2.48 1.66
C GLY A 121 -5.37 3.64 0.69
N TYR A 122 -4.77 3.38 -0.47
CA TYR A 122 -4.58 4.32 -1.56
C TYR A 122 -5.91 4.82 -2.12
N TYR A 123 -6.83 3.91 -2.45
CA TYR A 123 -8.19 4.23 -2.88
C TYR A 123 -8.83 5.27 -1.96
N HIS A 124 -8.93 4.97 -0.67
CA HIS A 124 -9.59 5.89 0.25
C HIS A 124 -8.83 7.20 0.44
N ASN A 125 -7.50 7.18 0.42
CA ASN A 125 -6.71 8.41 0.49
C ASN A 125 -6.98 9.31 -0.73
N GLN A 126 -7.08 8.74 -1.94
CA GLN A 126 -7.43 9.48 -3.14
C GLN A 126 -8.87 10.00 -3.12
N MET A 127 -9.84 9.20 -2.66
CA MET A 127 -11.22 9.65 -2.49
C MET A 127 -11.32 10.85 -1.54
N ALA A 128 -10.55 10.84 -0.44
CA ALA A 128 -10.43 11.97 0.47
C ALA A 128 -9.78 13.21 -0.19
N ARG A 129 -8.76 13.02 -1.04
CA ARG A 129 -8.06 14.11 -1.76
C ARG A 129 -8.94 14.78 -2.81
N ILE A 130 -9.73 14.01 -3.55
CA ILE A 130 -10.68 14.51 -4.56
C ILE A 130 -11.88 15.17 -3.90
N GLY A 131 -12.12 14.91 -2.61
CA GLY A 131 -13.31 15.39 -1.90
C GLY A 131 -14.57 14.64 -2.32
N HIS A 132 -14.45 13.37 -2.72
CA HIS A 132 -15.59 12.55 -3.09
C HIS A 132 -16.56 12.41 -1.91
N GLY A 133 -17.86 12.55 -2.17
CA GLY A 133 -18.90 12.65 -1.14
C GLY A 133 -19.13 14.07 -0.60
N GLY A 134 -18.28 15.04 -0.95
CA GLY A 134 -18.51 16.49 -0.81
C GLY A 134 -18.57 17.06 0.61
N SER A 135 -18.63 16.21 1.65
CA SER A 135 -18.67 16.64 3.06
C SER A 135 -17.37 16.39 3.78
N ALA A 136 -17.07 17.23 4.78
CA ALA A 136 -15.92 17.03 5.66
C ALA A 136 -15.97 15.66 6.36
N ASP A 137 -17.16 15.19 6.73
CA ASP A 137 -17.35 13.88 7.36
C ASP A 137 -17.00 12.72 6.42
N ALA A 138 -17.36 12.82 5.12
CA ALA A 138 -17.01 11.81 4.12
C ALA A 138 -15.49 11.75 3.90
N ILE A 139 -14.82 12.92 3.84
CA ILE A 139 -13.37 13.02 3.75
C ILE A 139 -12.71 12.37 4.97
N VAL A 140 -13.19 12.68 6.17
CA VAL A 140 -12.69 12.11 7.43
C VAL A 140 -12.90 10.59 7.49
N ASP A 141 -14.05 10.07 7.04
CA ASP A 141 -14.31 8.63 6.99
C ASP A 141 -13.36 7.92 6.02
N HIS A 142 -13.13 8.50 4.84
CA HIS A 142 -12.14 8.00 3.90
C HIS A 142 -10.73 7.98 4.50
N LEU A 143 -10.28 9.04 5.17
CA LEU A 143 -8.98 9.07 5.83
C LEU A 143 -8.86 8.02 6.94
N LYS A 144 -9.91 7.83 7.76
CA LYS A 144 -9.94 6.77 8.78
C LYS A 144 -9.82 5.37 8.16
N LYS A 145 -10.50 5.13 7.04
CA LYS A 145 -10.39 3.87 6.30
C LYS A 145 -8.99 3.69 5.71
N ALA A 146 -8.42 4.74 5.11
CA ALA A 146 -7.07 4.72 4.57
C ALA A 146 -6.04 4.35 5.63
N ALA A 147 -6.06 5.03 6.78
CA ALA A 147 -5.18 4.77 7.92
C ALA A 147 -5.25 3.31 8.37
N LYS A 148 -6.46 2.77 8.55
CA LYS A 148 -6.66 1.36 8.95
C LYS A 148 -6.10 0.37 7.94
N TYR A 149 -6.26 0.62 6.64
CA TYR A 149 -5.77 -0.30 5.62
C TYR A 149 -4.26 -0.22 5.44
N TYR A 150 -3.66 0.96 5.55
CA TYR A 150 -2.20 1.09 5.55
C TYR A 150 -1.55 0.41 6.76
N VAL A 151 -2.14 0.51 7.96
CA VAL A 151 -1.67 -0.27 9.12
C VAL A 151 -1.74 -1.78 8.82
N LYS A 152 -2.85 -2.28 8.26
CA LYS A 152 -2.96 -3.69 7.86
C LYS A 152 -1.94 -4.09 6.80
N ALA A 153 -1.58 -3.19 5.88
CA ALA A 153 -0.56 -3.43 4.88
C ALA A 153 0.82 -3.57 5.54
N ALA A 154 1.17 -2.64 6.43
CA ALA A 154 2.41 -2.69 7.20
C ALA A 154 2.51 -3.94 8.09
N ASP A 155 1.44 -4.30 8.79
CA ASP A 155 1.39 -5.45 9.70
C ASP A 155 1.53 -6.80 8.97
N CYS A 156 1.37 -6.84 7.64
CA CYS A 156 1.71 -8.03 6.86
C CYS A 156 3.23 -8.20 6.69
N LEU A 157 3.99 -7.11 6.69
CA LEU A 157 5.38 -7.08 6.26
C LEU A 157 6.36 -7.26 7.42
N PRO A 158 7.52 -7.90 7.16
CA PRO A 158 8.65 -7.90 8.09
C PRO A 158 9.10 -6.46 8.45
N PRO A 159 9.52 -6.17 9.69
CA PRO A 159 9.99 -4.84 10.09
C PRO A 159 11.25 -4.32 9.36
N ASP A 160 12.05 -5.23 8.78
CA ASP A 160 13.24 -4.95 7.98
C ASP A 160 12.95 -4.75 6.48
N ASP A 161 11.67 -4.78 6.08
CA ASP A 161 11.23 -4.41 4.74
C ASP A 161 10.94 -2.90 4.65
N GLU A 162 11.48 -2.20 3.66
CA GLU A 162 11.26 -0.75 3.53
C GLU A 162 9.77 -0.37 3.34
N SER A 163 8.98 -1.26 2.74
CA SER A 163 7.55 -1.05 2.55
C SER A 163 6.79 -1.10 3.88
N HIS A 164 7.31 -1.78 4.91
CA HIS A 164 6.73 -1.77 6.25
C HIS A 164 6.70 -0.35 6.81
N ALA A 165 7.86 0.31 6.83
CA ALA A 165 7.97 1.69 7.32
C ALA A 165 7.19 2.67 6.44
N TRP A 166 7.22 2.48 5.11
CA TRP A 166 6.47 3.30 4.17
C TRP A 166 4.96 3.24 4.41
N PHE A 167 4.38 2.06 4.62
CA PHE A 167 2.95 1.95 4.88
C PHE A 167 2.56 2.47 6.27
N ILE A 168 3.44 2.39 7.28
CA ILE A 168 3.19 3.08 8.55
C ILE A 168 3.16 4.60 8.33
N TRP A 169 4.06 5.13 7.51
CA TRP A 169 4.08 6.55 7.15
C TRP A 169 2.79 6.98 6.43
N CYS A 170 2.32 6.22 5.44
CA CYS A 170 1.05 6.50 4.78
C CYS A 170 -0.14 6.45 5.75
N ALA A 171 -0.13 5.53 6.72
CA ALA A 171 -1.14 5.50 7.78
C ALA A 171 -1.07 6.74 8.67
N LEU A 172 0.13 7.13 9.08
CA LEU A 172 0.39 8.28 9.93
C LEU A 172 -0.09 9.59 9.28
N GLU A 173 0.18 9.80 7.99
CA GLU A 173 -0.36 10.92 7.22
C GLU A 173 -1.90 10.96 7.29
N ALA A 174 -2.54 9.82 7.06
CA ALA A 174 -4.00 9.73 7.11
C ALA A 174 -4.54 10.01 8.53
N PHE A 175 -3.88 9.50 9.57
CA PHE A 175 -4.23 9.78 10.97
C PHE A 175 -4.11 11.27 11.32
N TRP A 176 -3.02 11.92 10.91
CA TRP A 176 -2.84 13.36 11.08
C TRP A 176 -3.94 14.16 10.37
N ARG A 177 -4.20 13.86 9.10
CA ARG A 177 -5.19 14.59 8.29
C ARG A 177 -6.63 14.45 8.77
N HIS A 178 -6.94 13.41 9.54
CA HIS A 178 -8.26 13.25 10.16
C HIS A 178 -8.29 13.62 11.66
N GLY A 179 -7.25 14.28 12.16
CA GLY A 179 -7.18 14.78 13.55
C GLY A 179 -7.13 13.67 14.60
N ALA A 180 -6.35 12.61 14.36
CA ALA A 180 -6.12 11.59 15.37
C ALA A 180 -5.33 12.15 16.57
N PRO A 181 -5.65 11.72 17.81
CA PRO A 181 -4.91 12.14 18.99
C PRO A 181 -3.49 11.54 19.04
N LEU A 182 -2.59 12.17 19.80
CA LEU A 182 -1.21 11.72 19.97
C LEU A 182 -1.08 10.27 20.48
N LYS A 183 -1.98 9.81 21.35
CA LYS A 183 -2.01 8.39 21.78
C LYS A 183 -2.14 7.40 20.63
N THR A 184 -2.67 7.83 19.49
CA THR A 184 -2.79 7.03 18.27
C THR A 184 -1.57 7.19 17.35
N THR A 185 -1.06 8.41 17.21
CA THR A 185 0.01 8.71 16.23
C THR A 185 1.42 8.45 16.77
N LEU A 186 1.68 8.68 18.06
CA LEU A 186 3.00 8.43 18.68
C LEU A 186 3.46 6.97 18.58
N PRO A 187 2.60 5.95 18.81
CA PRO A 187 3.01 4.56 18.60
C PRO A 187 3.42 4.27 17.15
N LEU A 188 2.82 4.92 16.16
CA LEU A 188 3.19 4.74 14.76
C LEU A 188 4.54 5.39 14.44
N MET A 189 4.80 6.59 14.98
CA MET A 189 6.12 7.23 14.84
C MET A 189 7.22 6.37 15.47
N ALA A 190 6.97 5.81 16.66
CA ALA A 190 7.89 4.88 17.33
C ALA A 190 8.18 3.64 16.47
N ARG A 191 7.16 3.06 15.83
CA ARG A 191 7.34 1.93 14.89
C ARG A 191 8.21 2.31 13.69
N ILE A 192 8.06 3.51 13.13
CA ILE A 192 8.94 4.01 12.05
C ILE A 192 10.37 4.13 12.55
N ARG A 193 10.58 4.75 13.72
CA ARG A 193 11.90 4.89 14.36
C ARG A 193 12.59 3.54 14.57
N GLU A 194 11.84 2.52 14.95
CA GLU A 194 12.35 1.16 15.17
C GLU A 194 12.62 0.39 13.86
N ALA A 195 11.84 0.63 12.80
CA ALA A 195 12.01 -0.04 11.51
C ALA A 195 13.22 0.49 10.71
N ILE A 196 13.51 1.81 10.78
CA ILE A 196 14.62 2.43 10.04
C ILE A 196 15.97 1.71 10.19
N PRO A 197 16.48 1.44 11.41
CA PRO A 197 17.76 0.75 11.55
C PRO A 197 17.75 -0.69 11.04
N LEU A 198 16.56 -1.32 10.89
CA LEU A 198 16.42 -2.69 10.41
C LEU A 198 16.44 -2.77 8.89
N PHE A 199 15.66 -1.92 8.20
CA PHE A 199 15.60 -1.97 6.73
C PHE A 199 16.77 -1.24 6.07
N LYS A 200 17.33 -0.19 6.70
CA LYS A 200 18.34 0.65 6.05
C LYS A 200 19.56 -0.12 5.53
N PRO A 201 20.18 -1.07 6.27
CA PRO A 201 21.32 -1.84 5.76
C PRO A 201 21.05 -2.65 4.48
N ILE A 202 19.78 -2.98 4.21
CA ILE A 202 19.35 -3.78 3.06
C ILE A 202 18.88 -2.88 1.91
N TRP A 203 18.17 -1.78 2.24
CA TRP A 203 17.38 -1.01 1.28
C TRP A 203 17.85 0.45 1.06
N GLU A 204 18.96 0.90 1.66
CA GLU A 204 19.44 2.30 1.57
C GLU A 204 19.65 2.82 0.14
N HIS A 205 19.83 1.93 -0.84
CA HIS A 205 20.01 2.27 -2.25
C HIS A 205 18.92 1.68 -3.16
N SER A 206 17.75 1.36 -2.60
CA SER A 206 16.60 0.93 -3.38
C SER A 206 16.09 2.04 -4.29
N SER A 207 15.24 1.69 -5.26
CA SER A 207 14.49 2.67 -6.06
C SER A 207 13.57 3.56 -5.22
N SER A 208 13.30 3.18 -3.97
CA SER A 208 12.43 3.88 -3.03
C SER A 208 13.19 4.71 -1.99
N ALA A 209 14.53 4.76 -2.07
CA ALA A 209 15.39 5.47 -1.12
C ALA A 209 15.03 6.97 -0.97
N GLU A 210 14.51 7.61 -2.01
CA GLU A 210 14.05 8.99 -1.91
C GLU A 210 12.84 9.15 -0.97
N GLY A 211 11.95 8.16 -0.95
CA GLY A 211 10.81 8.10 -0.03
C GLY A 211 11.24 7.97 1.44
N HIS A 212 12.43 7.45 1.73
CA HIS A 212 12.95 7.34 3.10
C HIS A 212 13.18 8.73 3.74
N LYS A 213 13.36 9.78 2.93
CA LYS A 213 13.47 11.17 3.44
C LYS A 213 12.19 11.59 4.15
N ALA A 214 11.02 11.15 3.67
CA ALA A 214 9.74 11.47 4.31
C ALA A 214 9.63 10.89 5.73
N LEU A 215 10.28 9.74 5.99
CA LEU A 215 10.29 9.10 7.31
C LEU A 215 11.01 9.95 8.37
N GLN A 216 11.94 10.83 7.97
CA GLN A 216 12.61 11.75 8.90
C GLN A 216 11.65 12.72 9.56
N THR A 217 10.59 13.13 8.85
CA THR A 217 9.53 13.97 9.43
C THR A 217 8.85 13.29 10.62
N ALA A 218 8.65 11.97 10.58
CA ALA A 218 8.09 11.23 11.71
C ALA A 218 9.03 11.25 12.93
N LEU A 219 10.34 11.16 12.71
CA LEU A 219 11.33 11.18 13.80
C LEU A 219 11.40 12.54 14.50
N TRP A 220 11.52 13.61 13.71
CA TRP A 220 11.54 14.98 14.25
C TRP A 220 10.26 15.31 15.00
N PHE A 221 9.11 14.94 14.43
CA PHE A 221 7.83 15.19 15.07
C PHE A 221 7.65 14.34 16.33
N GLU A 222 8.10 13.08 16.37
CA GLU A 222 8.07 12.25 17.58
C GLU A 222 8.84 12.92 18.73
N GLU A 223 10.04 13.44 18.46
CA GLU A 223 10.89 14.11 19.44
C GLU A 223 10.21 15.37 20.01
N ASP A 224 9.68 16.24 19.13
CA ASP A 224 8.96 17.44 19.53
C ASP A 224 7.71 17.12 20.37
N MET A 225 6.95 16.09 19.99
CA MET A 225 5.75 15.68 20.71
C MET A 225 6.08 15.10 22.08
N ARG A 226 7.13 14.26 22.19
CA ARG A 226 7.58 13.72 23.48
C ARG A 226 8.05 14.82 24.42
N LYS A 227 8.82 15.78 23.91
CA LYS A 227 9.26 16.95 24.70
C LYS A 227 8.07 17.79 25.18
N GLY A 228 7.11 18.08 24.31
CA GLY A 228 5.94 18.86 24.68
C GLY A 228 5.02 18.17 25.71
N LEU A 229 4.91 16.83 25.66
CA LEU A 229 4.23 16.05 26.70
C LEU A 229 4.94 16.14 28.05
N GLN A 230 6.27 16.02 28.08
CA GLN A 230 7.06 16.15 29.30
C GLN A 230 6.97 17.55 29.91
N GLU A 231 6.92 18.58 29.06
CA GLU A 231 6.77 19.98 29.47
C GLU A 231 5.32 20.36 29.83
N GLY A 232 4.35 19.44 29.66
CA GLY A 232 2.93 19.69 29.95
C GLY A 232 2.26 20.67 29.00
N LYS A 233 2.82 20.91 27.80
CA LYS A 233 2.25 21.80 26.78
C LYS A 233 0.94 21.27 26.19
N PHE A 234 0.79 19.95 26.18
CA PHE A 234 -0.39 19.23 25.71
C PHE A 234 -0.43 17.83 26.36
N THR A 235 -1.50 17.10 26.10
CA THR A 235 -1.76 15.74 26.57
C THR A 235 -1.82 14.76 25.40
N GLU A 236 -1.83 13.46 25.68
CA GLU A 236 -1.92 12.43 24.64
C GLU A 236 -3.26 12.45 23.88
N ASP A 237 -4.28 13.11 24.41
CA ASP A 237 -5.60 13.25 23.77
C ASP A 237 -5.66 14.39 22.75
N ASN A 238 -4.66 15.28 22.72
CA ASN A 238 -4.64 16.38 21.77
C ASN A 238 -4.38 15.89 20.33
N PRO A 239 -5.18 16.32 19.33
CA PRO A 239 -4.92 16.04 17.92
C PRO A 239 -3.92 17.04 17.35
N ILE A 240 -2.63 16.72 17.43
CA ILE A 240 -1.56 17.59 16.91
C ILE A 240 -1.13 17.07 15.54
N VAL A 241 -1.12 17.99 14.57
CA VAL A 241 -0.88 17.73 13.16
C VAL A 241 0.33 18.56 12.72
N PRO A 242 1.34 17.99 12.05
CA PRO A 242 2.44 18.77 11.49
C PRO A 242 1.91 19.77 10.44
N GLU A 243 2.48 20.97 10.37
CA GLU A 243 2.10 22.04 9.42
C GLU A 243 1.89 21.57 7.97
N PRO A 244 2.76 20.73 7.37
CA PRO A 244 2.55 20.24 6.01
C PRO A 244 1.25 19.45 5.80
N PHE A 245 0.65 18.92 6.87
CA PHE A 245 -0.57 18.12 6.86
C PHE A 245 -1.76 18.85 7.50
N SER A 246 -1.55 20.07 8.03
CA SER A 246 -2.58 20.86 8.69
C SER A 246 -3.53 21.53 7.71
N ARG A 247 -3.14 21.61 6.43
CA ARG A 247 -3.96 22.15 5.34
C ARG A 247 -4.37 21.03 4.39
N PHE A 248 -5.65 20.99 4.05
CA PHE A 248 -6.12 20.34 2.82
C PHE A 248 -5.62 21.17 1.62
N GLU A 249 -4.30 21.28 1.43
CA GLU A 249 -3.74 22.01 0.31
C GLU A 249 -4.01 21.22 -0.97
N LYS A 250 -4.63 21.93 -1.92
CA LYS A 250 -4.95 21.46 -3.26
C LYS A 250 -3.66 21.08 -3.98
N GLY A 251 -3.56 19.83 -4.40
CA GLY A 251 -2.63 19.40 -5.45
C GLY A 251 -1.21 19.06 -4.98
N TRP A 252 -0.92 17.76 -4.97
CA TRP A 252 0.35 17.23 -5.46
C TRP A 252 0.04 16.53 -6.78
#